data_AF-A0A7S0NWT7-F1
#
_entry.id   AF-A0A7S0NWT7-F1
#
_cell.length_a   1.000
_cell.length_b   1.000
_cell.length_c   1.000
_cell.angle_alpha   90.00
_cell.angle_beta   90.00
_cell.angle_gamma   90.00
#
_symmetry.space_group_name_H-M   'P 1'
#
loop_
_entity.id
_entity.type
_entity.pdbx_description
1 polymer ?
#
loop_
_entity_poly.entity_id
_entity_poly.type
_entity_poly.pdbx_seq_one_letter_code
_entity_poly.pdbx_strand_id
1 'polypeptide(L)'
;QNSVDTPTALKALEQLIRATNTYMGLTRESPSQGAPLLQGISRYFGRVLGSFGLEAPSAAPYAATAAAATDALGLASPLQVAGALSGFRDDVRQRAIASAPGDGGLAQAMLQLCDQMRDEVLPHLGVLVEDRGLAAAKFSLHDP
;
A
#
# COMPACT_ATOMS: atom_id res chain seq x y z
N GLN A 1 -2.32 -46.34 -7.70
CA GLN A 1 -2.74 -45.56 -6.52
C GLN A 1 -2.05 -44.21 -6.63
N ASN A 2 -2.75 -43.18 -7.08
CA ASN A 2 -2.36 -41.76 -7.01
C ASN A 2 -3.63 -40.97 -7.37
N SER A 3 -4.58 -40.89 -6.44
CA SER A 3 -5.76 -40.06 -6.60
C SER A 3 -5.39 -38.65 -6.14
N VAL A 4 -5.69 -37.63 -6.94
CA VAL A 4 -5.45 -36.23 -6.56
C VAL A 4 -6.57 -35.79 -5.62
N ASP A 5 -6.29 -35.79 -4.32
CA ASP A 5 -7.24 -35.41 -3.27
C ASP A 5 -7.38 -33.88 -3.14
N THR A 6 -7.96 -33.28 -4.18
CA THR A 6 -8.32 -31.85 -4.24
C THR A 6 -9.04 -31.33 -2.97
N PRO A 7 -10.05 -32.02 -2.40
CA PRO A 7 -10.73 -31.51 -1.20
C PRO A 7 -9.82 -31.43 0.02
N THR A 8 -8.87 -32.35 0.16
CA THR A 8 -7.89 -32.34 1.26
C THR A 8 -6.88 -31.21 1.08
N ALA A 9 -6.42 -30.99 -0.16
CA ALA A 9 -5.52 -29.89 -0.50
C ALA A 9 -6.16 -28.52 -0.22
N LEU A 10 -7.43 -28.32 -0.58
CA LEU A 10 -8.15 -27.07 -0.31
C LEU A 10 -8.32 -26.80 1.19
N LYS A 11 -8.61 -27.82 2.00
CA LYS A 11 -8.65 -27.68 3.46
C LYS A 11 -7.29 -27.28 4.05
N ALA A 12 -6.19 -27.84 3.52
CA ALA A 12 -4.85 -27.46 3.96
C ALA A 12 -4.50 -26.00 3.58
N LEU A 13 -4.91 -25.56 2.38
CA LEU A 13 -4.75 -24.16 1.97
C LEU A 13 -5.58 -23.21 2.83
N GLU A 14 -6.79 -23.59 3.22
CA GLU A 14 -7.62 -22.82 4.16
C GLU A 14 -6.91 -22.65 5.52
N GLN A 15 -6.34 -23.73 6.05
CA GLN A 15 -5.56 -23.69 7.29
C GLN A 15 -4.31 -22.80 7.17
N LEU A 16 -3.64 -22.84 6.03
CA LEU A 16 -2.50 -21.96 5.72
C LEU A 16 -2.91 -20.48 5.75
N ILE A 17 -4.03 -20.11 5.12
CA ILE A 17 -4.55 -18.74 5.14
C ILE A 17 -4.91 -18.31 6.56
N ARG A 18 -5.58 -19.18 7.34
CA ARG A 18 -5.92 -18.90 8.74
C ARG A 18 -4.69 -18.64 9.59
N ALA A 19 -3.64 -19.47 9.45
CA ALA A 19 -2.38 -19.28 10.16
C ALA A 19 -1.67 -17.98 9.73
N THR A 20 -1.74 -17.64 8.44
CA THR A 20 -1.19 -16.40 7.89
C THR A 20 -1.88 -15.17 8.46
N ASN A 21 -3.21 -15.19 8.58
CA ASN A 21 -3.98 -14.10 9.18
C ASN A 21 -3.64 -13.91 10.67
N THR A 22 -3.49 -14.99 11.42
CA THR A 22 -3.04 -14.94 12.81
C THR A 22 -1.62 -14.36 12.90
N TYR A 23 -0.71 -14.79 12.03
CA TYR A 23 0.65 -14.25 11.95
C TYR A 23 0.68 -12.75 11.65
N MET A 24 -0.11 -12.28 10.68
CA MET A 24 -0.25 -10.85 10.38
C MET A 24 -0.79 -10.04 11.57
N GLY A 25 -1.66 -10.63 12.39
CA GLY A 25 -2.14 -10.03 13.63
C GLY A 25 -1.02 -9.83 14.66
N LEU A 26 -0.05 -10.75 14.72
CA LEU A 26 1.09 -10.71 15.66
C LEU A 26 2.23 -9.81 15.18
N THR A 27 2.48 -9.71 13.88
CA THR A 27 3.60 -8.96 13.30
C THR A 27 3.25 -7.49 13.00
N ARG A 28 2.14 -6.99 13.54
CA ARG A 28 1.61 -5.63 13.28
C ARG A 28 2.57 -4.50 13.69
N GLU A 29 3.45 -4.78 14.65
CA GLU A 29 4.43 -3.82 15.19
C GLU A 29 5.77 -3.81 14.42
N SER A 30 6.02 -4.79 13.54
CA SER A 30 7.28 -4.91 12.77
C SER A 30 7.02 -5.43 11.35
N PRO A 31 6.37 -4.62 10.50
CA PRO A 31 5.89 -5.05 9.18
C PRO A 31 7.02 -5.47 8.21
N SER A 32 8.24 -4.95 8.40
CA SER A 32 9.40 -5.28 7.56
C SER A 32 9.92 -6.71 7.74
N GLN A 33 9.69 -7.33 8.91
CA GLN A 33 10.18 -8.69 9.19
C GLN A 33 9.26 -9.79 8.65
N GLY A 34 7.95 -9.52 8.53
CA GLY A 34 6.97 -10.50 8.05
C GLY A 34 6.83 -10.56 6.52
N ALA A 35 7.28 -9.53 5.80
CA ALA A 35 7.16 -9.42 4.36
C ALA A 35 7.73 -10.61 3.55
N PRO A 36 8.96 -11.12 3.78
CA PRO A 36 9.51 -12.22 2.98
C PRO A 36 8.76 -13.54 3.20
N LEU A 37 8.23 -13.77 4.41
CA LEU A 37 7.47 -14.97 4.72
C LEU A 37 6.10 -14.97 4.02
N LEU A 38 5.38 -13.84 4.08
CA LEU A 38 4.11 -13.66 3.39
C LEU A 38 4.26 -13.81 1.87
N GLN A 39 5.37 -13.33 1.33
CA GLN A 39 5.73 -13.51 -0.08
C GLN A 39 5.90 -14.99 -0.44
N GLY A 40 6.60 -15.76 0.39
CA GLY A 40 6.76 -17.20 0.23
C GLY A 40 5.42 -17.95 0.25
N ILE A 41 4.54 -17.60 1.20
CA ILE A 41 3.19 -18.17 1.34
C ILE A 41 2.34 -17.89 0.10
N SER A 42 2.29 -16.64 -0.36
CA SER A 42 1.58 -16.22 -1.58
C SER A 42 2.04 -17.02 -2.80
N ARG A 43 3.37 -17.17 -2.97
CA ARG A 43 3.94 -17.92 -4.09
C ARG A 43 3.61 -19.41 -4.02
N TYR A 44 3.61 -20.00 -2.82
CA TYR A 44 3.22 -21.40 -2.63
C TYR A 44 1.74 -21.61 -2.95
N PHE A 45 0.88 -20.74 -2.42
CA PHE A 45 -0.57 -20.77 -2.68
C PHE A 45 -0.88 -20.70 -4.19
N GLY A 46 -0.24 -19.77 -4.91
CA GLY A 46 -0.38 -19.64 -6.36
C GLY A 46 0.08 -20.88 -7.14
N ARG A 47 1.15 -21.56 -6.72
CA ARG A 47 1.59 -22.82 -7.36
C ARG A 47 0.60 -23.96 -7.16
N VAL A 48 0.02 -24.08 -5.95
CA VAL A 48 -0.97 -25.13 -5.68
C VAL A 48 -2.26 -24.86 -6.44
N LEU A 49 -2.72 -23.61 -6.51
CA LEU A 49 -3.85 -23.24 -7.37
C LEU A 49 -3.56 -23.49 -8.86
N GLY A 50 -2.35 -23.19 -9.32
CA GLY A 50 -1.90 -23.48 -10.68
C GLY A 50 -1.96 -24.97 -11.03
N SER A 51 -1.66 -25.85 -10.08
CA SER A 51 -1.82 -27.30 -10.29
C SER A 51 -3.27 -27.76 -10.50
N PHE A 52 -4.25 -26.95 -10.08
CA PHE A 52 -5.67 -27.17 -10.34
C PHE A 52 -6.19 -26.43 -11.59
N GLY A 53 -5.31 -25.80 -12.37
CA GLY A 53 -5.70 -24.99 -13.54
C GLY A 53 -6.28 -23.62 -13.17
N LEU A 54 -6.19 -23.22 -11.89
CA LEU A 54 -6.54 -21.88 -11.42
C LEU A 54 -5.28 -21.03 -11.48
N GLU A 55 -4.96 -20.52 -12.68
CA GLU A 55 -3.82 -19.62 -12.83
C GLU A 55 -4.12 -18.29 -12.15
N ALA A 56 -3.52 -18.07 -10.98
CA ALA A 56 -3.31 -16.72 -10.48
C ALA A 56 -2.26 -16.05 -11.38
N PRO A 57 -2.47 -14.80 -11.84
CA PRO A 57 -1.51 -14.12 -12.72
C PRO A 57 -0.11 -14.20 -12.10
N SER A 58 0.83 -14.73 -12.89
CA SER A 58 2.13 -15.21 -12.42
C SER A 58 2.82 -14.18 -11.53
N ALA A 59 3.13 -14.59 -10.30
CA ALA A 59 3.95 -13.83 -9.37
C ALA A 59 5.43 -13.79 -9.84
N ALA A 60 5.75 -12.91 -10.78
CA ALA A 60 7.08 -12.35 -10.95
C ALA A 60 7.10 -10.94 -10.35
N PRO A 61 8.24 -10.54 -9.77
CA PRO A 61 8.29 -10.02 -8.41
C PRO A 61 7.36 -8.81 -8.29
N TYR A 62 6.54 -8.82 -7.24
CA TYR A 62 5.63 -7.82 -6.67
C TYR A 62 5.98 -6.32 -6.92
N ALA A 63 7.18 -5.98 -7.39
CA ALA A 63 7.54 -4.67 -7.93
C ALA A 63 7.03 -4.41 -9.37
N ALA A 64 7.09 -5.39 -10.29
CA ALA A 64 6.63 -5.23 -11.68
C ALA A 64 5.11 -5.34 -11.79
N THR A 65 4.50 -6.22 -10.98
CA THR A 65 3.05 -6.30 -10.84
C THR A 65 2.48 -5.23 -9.93
N ALA A 66 3.25 -4.57 -9.04
CA ALA A 66 2.73 -3.39 -8.35
C ALA A 66 2.34 -2.30 -9.36
N ALA A 67 3.13 -2.08 -10.41
CA ALA A 67 2.84 -1.09 -11.47
C ALA A 67 1.65 -1.49 -12.36
N ALA A 68 1.56 -2.77 -12.76
CA ALA A 68 0.44 -3.24 -13.59
C ALA A 68 -0.86 -3.50 -12.80
N ALA A 69 -0.74 -3.88 -11.52
CA ALA A 69 -1.87 -4.01 -10.61
C ALA A 69 -2.32 -2.65 -10.07
N THR A 70 -1.44 -1.64 -9.99
CA THR A 70 -1.88 -0.25 -9.71
C THR A 70 -2.79 0.25 -10.81
N ASP A 71 -2.43 0.04 -12.08
CA ASP A 71 -3.32 0.36 -13.21
C ASP A 71 -4.63 -0.45 -13.20
N ALA A 72 -4.59 -1.74 -12.86
CA ALA A 72 -5.78 -2.60 -12.85
C ALA A 72 -6.71 -2.39 -11.64
N LEU A 73 -6.19 -1.89 -10.51
CA LEU A 73 -6.91 -1.58 -9.27
C LEU A 73 -7.15 -0.06 -9.10
N GLY A 74 -6.83 0.76 -10.10
CA GLY A 74 -6.94 2.22 -10.00
C GLY A 74 -6.10 2.86 -8.89
N LEU A 75 -5.11 2.14 -8.36
CA LEU A 75 -4.23 2.63 -7.30
C LEU A 75 -3.17 3.55 -7.91
N ALA A 76 -2.78 4.61 -7.19
CA ALA A 76 -1.74 5.49 -7.70
C ALA A 76 -0.41 4.79 -7.93
N SER A 77 0.14 4.96 -9.13
CA SER A 77 1.47 4.47 -9.45
C SER A 77 2.52 5.20 -8.57
N PRO A 78 3.66 4.55 -8.25
CA PRO A 78 4.74 5.19 -7.51
C PRO A 78 5.20 6.52 -8.15
N LEU A 79 5.07 6.65 -9.46
CA LEU A 79 5.42 7.84 -10.23
C LEU A 79 4.43 8.99 -10.01
N GLN A 80 3.12 8.69 -9.91
CA GLN A 80 2.10 9.68 -9.57
C GLN A 80 2.26 10.21 -8.14
N VAL A 81 2.55 9.32 -7.18
CA VAL A 81 2.83 9.71 -5.79
C VAL A 81 4.11 10.56 -5.71
N ALA A 82 5.17 10.17 -6.44
CA ALA A 82 6.39 10.97 -6.53
C ALA A 82 6.14 12.36 -7.15
N GLY A 83 5.26 12.45 -8.15
CA GLY A 83 4.82 13.71 -8.74
C GLY A 83 4.10 14.61 -7.73
N ALA A 84 3.14 14.07 -6.98
CA ALA A 84 2.42 14.79 -5.92
C ALA A 84 3.38 15.31 -4.83
N LEU A 85 4.32 14.48 -4.39
CA LEU A 85 5.34 14.87 -3.39
C LEU A 85 6.30 15.93 -3.93
N SER A 86 6.69 15.85 -5.21
CA SER A 86 7.53 16.88 -5.83
C SER A 86 6.83 18.23 -5.89
N GLY A 87 5.55 18.26 -6.29
CA GLY A 87 4.74 19.49 -6.31
C GLY A 87 4.60 20.11 -4.93
N PHE A 88 4.23 19.30 -3.93
CA PHE A 88 4.17 19.74 -2.53
C PHE A 88 5.50 20.34 -2.05
N ARG A 89 6.63 19.67 -2.31
CA ARG A 89 7.96 20.18 -1.94
C ARG A 89 8.26 21.53 -2.60
N ASP A 90 7.92 21.69 -3.86
CA ASP A 90 8.18 22.92 -4.61
C ASP A 90 7.32 24.08 -4.09
N ASP A 91 6.05 23.82 -3.73
CA ASP A 91 5.17 24.80 -3.07
C ASP A 91 5.65 25.20 -1.67
N VAL A 92 6.12 24.23 -0.86
CA VAL A 92 6.75 24.50 0.43
C VAL A 92 7.95 25.42 0.24
N ARG A 93 8.82 25.12 -0.72
CA ARG A 93 10.01 25.92 -1.02
C ARG A 93 9.65 27.33 -1.46
N GLN A 94 8.65 27.50 -2.33
CA GLN A 94 8.23 28.81 -2.81
C GLN A 94 7.65 29.67 -1.68
N ARG A 95 6.78 29.10 -0.83
CA ARG A 95 6.20 29.79 0.33
C ARG A 95 7.25 30.12 1.39
N ALA A 96 8.25 29.26 1.58
CA ALA A 96 9.38 29.53 2.46
C ALA A 96 10.26 30.69 1.98
N ILE A 97 10.52 30.79 0.67
CA ILE A 97 11.29 31.90 0.09
C ILE A 97 10.49 33.22 0.15
N ALA A 98 9.17 33.16 -0.05
CA ALA A 98 8.30 34.33 -0.02
C ALA A 98 8.01 34.86 1.40
N SER A 99 8.25 34.06 2.43
CA SER A 99 7.97 34.45 3.82
C SER A 99 9.10 35.28 4.40
N ALA A 100 8.76 36.43 4.98
CA ALA A 100 9.71 37.26 5.71
C ALA A 100 10.08 36.61 7.07
N PRO A 101 11.33 36.73 7.53
CA PRO A 101 11.74 36.17 8.81
C PRO A 101 10.99 36.86 9.97
N GLY A 102 10.22 36.07 10.72
CA GLY A 102 9.48 36.52 11.91
C GLY A 102 7.97 36.61 11.75
N ASP A 103 7.43 36.40 10.55
CA ASP A 103 5.98 36.41 10.33
C ASP A 103 5.38 35.00 10.53
N GLY A 104 4.37 34.89 11.40
CA GLY A 104 3.66 33.63 11.66
C GLY A 104 2.92 33.08 10.43
N GLY A 105 2.86 33.84 9.34
CA GLY A 105 2.25 33.46 8.07
C GLY A 105 2.83 32.20 7.42
N LEU A 106 4.11 31.88 7.65
CA LEU A 106 4.69 30.65 7.10
C LEU A 106 4.08 29.40 7.72
N ALA A 107 3.82 29.39 9.03
CA ALA A 107 3.21 28.26 9.70
C ALA A 107 1.78 28.02 9.19
N GLN A 108 1.01 29.09 9.02
CA GLN A 108 -0.35 29.01 8.47
C GLN A 108 -0.36 28.58 7.00
N ALA A 109 0.58 29.07 6.19
CA ALA A 109 0.74 28.68 4.79
C ALA A 109 1.13 27.20 4.64
N MET A 110 1.93 26.65 5.56
CA MET A 110 2.27 25.23 5.57
C MET A 110 1.07 24.36 5.95
N LEU A 111 0.29 24.76 6.97
CA LEU A 111 -0.92 24.03 7.37
C LEU A 111 -1.93 23.97 6.21
N GLN A 112 -2.15 25.10 5.52
CA GLN A 112 -3.00 25.14 4.33
C GLN A 112 -2.51 24.22 3.21
N LEU A 113 -1.20 24.14 3.00
CA LEU A 113 -0.62 23.26 1.98
C LEU A 113 -0.78 21.78 2.35
N CYS A 114 -0.68 21.45 3.63
CA CYS A 114 -0.95 20.10 4.13
C CYS A 114 -2.43 19.71 3.95
N ASP A 115 -3.36 20.61 4.27
CA ASP A 115 -4.80 20.39 4.04
C ASP A 115 -5.09 20.20 2.54
N GLN A 116 -4.49 21.02 1.67
CA GLN A 116 -4.62 20.86 0.22
C GLN A 116 -4.12 19.50 -0.27
N MET A 117 -2.95 19.06 0.21
CA MET A 117 -2.41 17.76 -0.18
C MET A 117 -3.29 16.60 0.34
N ARG A 118 -3.79 16.71 1.57
CA ARG A 118 -4.67 15.72 2.20
C ARG A 118 -6.04 15.60 1.51
N ASP A 119 -6.68 16.73 1.23
CA ASP A 119 -8.09 16.78 0.85
C ASP A 119 -8.30 16.86 -0.67
N GLU A 120 -7.32 17.39 -1.42
CA GLU A 120 -7.43 17.55 -2.87
C GLU A 120 -6.51 16.58 -3.62
N VAL A 121 -5.24 16.45 -3.27
CA VAL A 121 -4.28 15.71 -4.12
C VAL A 121 -4.33 14.21 -3.89
N LEU A 122 -4.22 13.77 -2.64
CA LEU A 122 -4.15 12.33 -2.29
C LEU A 122 -5.43 11.54 -2.61
N PRO A 123 -6.66 12.09 -2.47
CA PRO A 123 -7.87 11.35 -2.79
C PRO A 123 -7.99 10.99 -4.28
N HIS A 124 -7.51 11.86 -5.18
CA HIS A 124 -7.43 11.55 -6.62
C HIS A 124 -6.43 10.42 -6.94
N LEU A 125 -5.54 10.12 -6.00
CA LEU A 125 -4.57 9.04 -6.06
C LEU A 125 -5.05 7.77 -5.33
N GLY A 126 -6.31 7.74 -4.85
CA GLY A 126 -6.87 6.62 -4.10
C GLY A 126 -6.31 6.48 -2.68
N VAL A 127 -5.60 7.51 -2.19
CA VAL A 127 -4.96 7.53 -0.87
C VAL A 127 -5.75 8.46 0.05
N LEU A 128 -6.33 7.91 1.12
CA LEU A 128 -6.96 8.70 2.17
C LEU A 128 -6.04 8.74 3.39
N VAL A 129 -5.81 9.93 3.93
CA VAL A 129 -4.99 10.14 5.13
C VAL A 129 -5.88 10.61 6.27
N GLU A 130 -5.99 9.78 7.31
CA GLU A 130 -6.70 10.13 8.54
C GLU A 130 -5.71 10.71 9.56
N ASP A 131 -5.99 11.93 10.00
CA ASP A 131 -5.22 12.61 11.04
C ASP A 131 -5.54 12.03 12.43
N ARG A 132 -4.51 11.86 13.26
CA ARG A 132 -4.61 11.34 14.63
C ARG A 132 -3.90 12.24 15.64
N GLY A 133 -4.01 13.55 15.46
CA GLY A 133 -3.45 14.50 16.41
C GLY A 133 -1.93 14.40 16.47
N LEU A 134 -1.36 14.04 17.63
CA LEU A 134 0.10 13.91 17.79
C LEU A 134 0.68 12.56 17.32
N ALA A 135 -0.16 11.59 16.93
CA ALA A 135 0.28 10.28 16.45
C ALA A 135 0.49 10.26 14.92
N ALA A 136 1.33 9.35 14.44
CA ALA A 136 1.57 9.19 13.00
C ALA A 136 0.26 8.93 12.23
N ALA A 137 0.11 9.59 11.08
CA ALA A 137 -1.08 9.52 10.26
C ALA A 137 -1.34 8.08 9.75
N LYS A 138 -2.61 7.67 9.74
CA LYS A 138 -3.04 6.39 9.18
C LYS A 138 -3.45 6.61 7.73
N PHE A 139 -2.94 5.77 6.82
CA PHE A 139 -3.35 5.78 5.43
C PHE A 139 -4.22 4.56 5.11
N SER A 140 -5.26 4.75 4.31
CA SER A 140 -6.05 3.68 3.71
C SER A 140 -6.06 3.84 2.19
N LEU A 141 -6.04 2.70 1.49
CA LEU A 141 -6.21 2.63 0.05
C LEU A 141 -7.69 2.32 -0.21
N HIS A 142 -8.37 3.19 -0.96
CA HIS A 142 -9.73 2.93 -1.44
C HIS A 142 -9.69 2.61 -2.93
N ASP A 143 -10.52 1.66 -3.35
CA ASP A 143 -10.86 1.48 -4.77
C ASP A 143 -11.69 2.68 -5.23
N PRO A 144 -11.51 3.19 -6.46
CA PRO A 144 -12.31 4.29 -7.00
C PRO A 144 -13.80 3.94 -7.19
#